data_AF-G1BEM2-F1
#
_entry.id   AF-G1BEM2-F1
#
_cell.length_a   1.000
_cell.length_b   1.000
_cell.length_c   1.000
_cell.angle_alpha   90.00
_cell.angle_beta   90.00
_cell.angle_gamma   90.00
#
_symmetry.space_group_name_H-M   'P 1'
#
loop_
_entity.id
_entity.type
_entity.pdbx_description
1 polymer ?
#
loop_
_entity_poly.entity_id
_entity_poly.type
_entity_poly.pdbx_seq_one_letter_code
_entity_poly.pdbx_strand_id
1 'polypeptide(L)'
;AGIHETTYNSIMKCDVDIRKDLYGNIVLSGGSTMFPGIADRMSKEITALAPSSMKIKVVAPPERKYSVWIGGSILASLSTFQQMWISKGEYDESGPSIVHRKCF
;
A
#
# COMPACT_ATOMS: atom_id res chain seq x y z
N ALA A 1 -16.91 0.89 11.31
CA ALA A 1 -16.11 1.95 10.65
C ALA A 1 -16.10 1.71 9.16
N GLY A 2 -16.28 2.76 8.35
CA GLY A 2 -16.15 2.69 6.89
C GLY A 2 -14.68 2.71 6.43
N ILE A 3 -14.41 2.44 5.14
CA ILE A 3 -13.03 2.42 4.62
C ILE A 3 -12.31 3.77 4.76
N HIS A 4 -13.04 4.89 4.64
CA HIS A 4 -12.50 6.24 4.78
C HIS A 4 -12.07 6.53 6.23
N GLU A 5 -12.90 6.19 7.22
CA GLU A 5 -12.54 6.27 8.64
C GLU A 5 -11.35 5.38 8.96
N THR A 6 -11.33 4.15 8.45
CA THR A 6 -10.20 3.23 8.66
C THR A 6 -8.91 3.79 8.07
N THR A 7 -8.94 4.35 6.85
CA THR A 7 -7.77 5.00 6.25
C THR A 7 -7.32 6.21 7.07
N TYR A 8 -8.23 7.09 7.47
CA TYR A 8 -7.91 8.25 8.34
C TYR A 8 -7.28 7.80 9.66
N ASN A 9 -7.89 6.83 10.35
CA ASN A 9 -7.41 6.32 11.63
C ASN A 9 -6.03 5.66 11.49
N SER A 10 -5.76 4.96 10.39
CA SER A 10 -4.43 4.41 10.10
C SER A 10 -3.38 5.50 9.93
N ILE A 11 -3.70 6.58 9.20
CA ILE A 11 -2.79 7.74 9.05
C ILE A 11 -2.58 8.44 10.41
N MET A 12 -3.60 8.53 11.25
CA MET A 12 -3.49 9.13 12.59
C MET A 12 -2.66 8.30 13.57
N LYS A 13 -2.46 7.01 13.32
CA LYS A 13 -1.55 6.15 14.10
C LYS A 13 -0.08 6.32 13.71
N CYS A 14 0.20 6.96 12.57
CA CYS A 14 1.54 7.26 12.12
C CYS A 14 2.10 8.52 12.78
N ASP A 15 3.43 8.67 12.81
CA ASP A 15 4.10 9.89 13.26
C ASP A 15 3.67 11.11 12.43
N VAL A 16 3.55 12.25 13.11
CA VAL A 16 3.01 13.49 12.52
C VAL A 16 3.77 13.91 11.26
N ASP A 17 5.08 13.69 11.24
CA ASP A 17 5.98 14.12 10.16
C ASP A 17 5.70 13.41 8.83
N ILE A 18 5.18 12.17 8.87
CA ILE A 18 4.89 11.40 7.65
C ILE A 18 3.43 11.51 7.19
N ARG A 19 2.53 12.05 8.02
CA ARG A 19 1.09 12.09 7.70
C ARG A 19 0.79 12.89 6.44
N LYS A 20 1.53 13.99 6.22
CA LYS A 20 1.38 14.81 5.02
C LYS A 20 1.62 14.00 3.75
N ASP A 21 2.65 13.16 3.75
CA ASP A 21 3.00 12.32 2.61
C ASP A 21 1.98 11.19 2.44
N LEU A 22 1.49 10.60 3.53
CA LEU A 22 0.45 9.58 3.46
C LEU A 22 -0.86 10.13 2.87
N TYR A 23 -1.30 11.32 3.29
CA TYR A 23 -2.49 11.98 2.73
C TYR A 23 -2.34 12.35 1.25
N GLY A 24 -1.12 12.73 0.85
CA GLY A 24 -0.78 13.07 -0.52
C GLY A 24 -0.61 11.85 -1.45
N ASN A 25 -0.67 10.62 -0.94
CA ASN A 25 -0.36 9.41 -1.69
C ASN A 25 -1.30 8.23 -1.35
N ILE A 26 -2.61 8.47 -1.24
CA ILE A 26 -3.58 7.38 -1.04
C ILE A 26 -3.80 6.66 -2.37
N VAL A 27 -3.34 5.42 -2.49
CA VAL A 27 -3.47 4.62 -3.72
C VAL A 27 -4.57 3.57 -3.57
N LEU A 28 -5.51 3.54 -4.53
CA LEU A 28 -6.53 2.51 -4.63
C LEU A 28 -6.02 1.32 -5.44
N SER A 29 -6.14 0.11 -4.88
CA SER A 29 -5.72 -1.15 -5.50
C SER A 29 -6.76 -2.26 -5.27
N GLY A 30 -6.89 -3.16 -6.24
CA GLY A 30 -7.77 -4.33 -6.17
C GLY A 30 -9.13 -4.14 -6.85
N GLY A 31 -9.79 -5.26 -7.16
CA GLY A 31 -11.00 -5.29 -7.99
C GLY A 31 -12.18 -4.47 -7.43
N SER A 32 -12.39 -4.48 -6.10
CA SER A 32 -13.47 -3.69 -5.48
C SER A 32 -13.25 -2.18 -5.54
N THR A 33 -12.05 -1.71 -5.90
CA THR A 33 -11.79 -0.29 -6.15
C THR A 33 -12.13 0.14 -7.58
N MET A 34 -12.66 -0.76 -8.40
CA MET A 34 -13.07 -0.49 -9.78
C MET A 34 -14.47 0.12 -9.89
N PHE A 35 -15.25 0.17 -8.79
CA PHE A 35 -16.57 0.78 -8.82
C PHE A 35 -16.50 2.26 -9.25
N PRO A 36 -17.35 2.71 -10.18
CA PRO A 36 -17.39 4.11 -10.60
C PRO A 36 -17.61 5.05 -9.42
N GLY A 37 -16.90 6.19 -9.43
CA GLY A 37 -17.02 7.23 -8.39
C GLY A 37 -16.38 6.91 -7.05
N ILE A 38 -15.78 5.72 -6.85
CA ILE A 38 -15.16 5.37 -5.56
C ILE A 38 -13.97 6.28 -5.20
N ALA A 39 -13.18 6.71 -6.18
CA ALA A 39 -12.05 7.61 -5.97
C ALA A 39 -12.52 9.00 -5.51
N ASP A 40 -13.55 9.54 -6.15
CA ASP A 40 -14.13 10.84 -5.81
C ASP A 40 -14.78 10.79 -4.43
N ARG A 41 -15.53 9.72 -4.13
CA ARG A 41 -16.10 9.51 -2.81
C ARG A 41 -15.01 9.43 -1.75
N MET A 42 -13.98 8.63 -1.96
CA MET A 42 -12.87 8.50 -1.01
C MET A 42 -12.18 9.85 -0.77
N SER A 43 -11.92 10.62 -1.83
CA SER A 43 -11.32 11.95 -1.73
C SER A 43 -12.18 12.90 -0.89
N LYS A 44 -13.49 12.94 -1.16
CA LYS A 44 -14.44 13.77 -0.41
C LYS A 44 -14.49 13.40 1.08
N GLU A 45 -14.64 12.11 1.38
CA GLU A 45 -14.80 11.63 2.76
C GLU A 45 -13.51 11.83 3.58
N ILE A 46 -12.33 11.60 2.98
CA ILE A 46 -11.04 11.85 3.65
C ILE A 46 -10.80 13.35 3.86
N THR A 47 -11.16 14.19 2.88
CA THR A 47 -11.05 15.65 3.02
C THR A 47 -11.93 16.19 4.15
N ALA A 48 -13.08 15.57 4.41
CA ALA A 48 -13.95 15.95 5.52
C ALA A 48 -13.37 15.59 6.91
N LEU A 49 -12.50 14.57 6.98
CA LEU A 49 -11.88 14.10 8.24
C LEU A 49 -10.51 14.72 8.51
N ALA A 50 -9.73 14.99 7.45
CA ALA A 50 -8.37 15.48 7.57
C ALA A 50 -8.33 16.97 7.95
N PRO A 51 -7.27 17.44 8.64
CA PRO A 51 -7.05 18.87 8.86
C PRO A 51 -7.01 19.65 7.54
N SER A 52 -7.58 20.87 7.52
CA SER A 52 -7.68 21.70 6.31
C SER A 52 -6.33 22.09 5.68
N SER A 53 -5.23 21.99 6.43
CA SER A 53 -3.86 22.20 5.94
C SER A 53 -3.31 21.02 5.12
N MET A 54 -4.00 19.87 5.11
CA MET A 54 -3.56 18.67 4.40
C MET A 54 -4.06 18.68 2.96
N LYS A 55 -3.16 18.43 2.01
CA LYS A 55 -3.53 18.21 0.61
C LYS A 55 -3.83 16.72 0.40
N ILE A 56 -5.11 16.40 0.21
CA ILE A 56 -5.55 15.03 -0.02
C ILE A 56 -5.41 14.68 -1.50
N LYS A 57 -4.80 13.54 -1.80
CA LYS A 57 -4.72 13.00 -3.17
C LYS A 57 -4.99 11.51 -3.15
N VAL A 58 -6.09 11.13 -3.81
CA VAL A 58 -6.46 9.74 -4.07
C VAL A 58 -6.06 9.39 -5.50
N VAL A 59 -5.26 8.35 -5.67
CA VAL A 59 -4.77 7.85 -6.94
C VAL A 59 -5.48 6.54 -7.27
N ALA A 60 -6.16 6.51 -8.41
CA ALA A 60 -6.89 5.33 -8.88
C ALA A 60 -6.42 4.94 -10.29
N PRO A 61 -5.30 4.22 -10.43
CA PRO A 61 -4.79 3.81 -11.74
C PRO A 61 -5.83 3.00 -12.52
N PRO A 62 -5.92 3.10 -13.87
CA PRO A 62 -6.85 2.30 -14.66
C PRO A 62 -6.66 0.79 -14.47
N GLU A 63 -5.40 0.35 -14.43
CA GLU A 63 -5.01 -1.06 -14.27
C GLU A 63 -5.04 -1.57 -12.81
N ARG A 64 -5.62 -0.79 -11.88
CA ARG A 64 -5.50 -1.02 -10.43
C ARG A 64 -6.04 -2.36 -9.93
N LYS A 65 -6.87 -3.03 -10.72
CA LYS A 65 -7.31 -4.40 -10.48
C LYS A 65 -6.12 -5.37 -10.38
N TYR A 66 -5.05 -5.11 -11.13
CA TYR A 66 -3.88 -5.99 -11.24
C TYR A 66 -2.61 -5.38 -10.63
N SER A 67 -2.68 -4.20 -9.98
CA SER A 67 -1.50 -3.52 -9.42
C SER A 67 -0.65 -4.40 -8.50
N VAL A 68 -1.28 -5.27 -7.71
CA VAL A 68 -0.55 -6.21 -6.83
C VAL A 68 0.32 -7.16 -7.65
N TRP A 69 -0.23 -7.74 -8.72
CA TRP A 69 0.51 -8.65 -9.59
C TRP A 69 1.58 -7.92 -10.40
N ILE A 70 1.25 -6.74 -10.94
CA ILE A 70 2.19 -5.91 -11.69
C ILE A 70 3.39 -5.52 -10.81
N GLY A 71 3.13 -5.08 -9.57
CA GLY A 71 4.19 -4.75 -8.62
C GLY A 71 5.08 -5.95 -8.29
N GLY A 72 4.48 -7.13 -8.09
CA GLY A 72 5.24 -8.38 -7.88
C GLY A 72 6.11 -8.76 -9.08
N SER A 73 5.59 -8.64 -10.30
CA SER A 73 6.32 -8.91 -11.53
C SER A 73 7.51 -7.96 -11.71
N ILE A 74 7.32 -6.65 -11.46
CA ILE A 74 8.39 -5.66 -11.50
C ILE A 74 9.45 -5.97 -10.45
N LEU A 75 9.05 -6.19 -9.19
CA LEU A 75 9.97 -6.46 -8.08
C LEU A 75 10.80 -7.72 -8.35
N ALA A 76 10.16 -8.81 -8.81
CA ALA A 76 10.83 -10.06 -9.16
C ALA A 76 11.85 -9.92 -10.30
N SER A 77 11.67 -8.92 -11.15
CA SER A 77 12.55 -8.65 -12.30
C SER A 77 13.75 -7.74 -11.95
N LEU A 78 13.80 -7.18 -10.74
CA LEU A 78 14.93 -6.36 -10.31
C LEU A 78 16.14 -7.23 -9.97
N SER A 79 17.33 -6.83 -10.43
CA SER A 79 18.59 -7.52 -10.07
C SER A 79 18.84 -7.51 -8.57
N THR A 80 18.45 -6.44 -7.88
CA THR A 80 18.55 -6.31 -6.42
C THR A 80 17.65 -7.31 -5.68
N PHE A 81 16.56 -7.78 -6.29
CA PHE A 81 15.66 -8.74 -5.66
C PHE A 81 16.29 -10.12 -5.49
N GLN A 82 17.29 -10.48 -6.31
CA GLN A 82 18.03 -11.73 -6.19
C GLN A 82 18.71 -11.88 -4.82
N GLN A 83 19.16 -10.78 -4.22
CA GLN A 83 19.80 -10.78 -2.90
C GLN A 83 18.79 -11.09 -1.78
N MET A 84 17.49 -10.91 -2.03
CA MET A 84 16.42 -11.16 -1.08
C MET A 84 15.82 -12.57 -1.21
N TRP A 85 16.24 -13.36 -2.19
CA TRP A 85 15.77 -14.72 -2.36
C TRP A 85 16.15 -15.58 -1.16
N ILE A 86 15.28 -16.54 -0.83
CA ILE A 86 15.61 -17.64 0.06
C ILE A 86 15.92 -18.83 -0.84
N SER A 87 17.19 -19.23 -0.85
CA SER A 87 17.60 -20.44 -1.56
C SER A 87 17.12 -21.69 -0.82
N LYS A 88 17.09 -22.83 -1.52
CA LYS A 88 16.76 -24.11 -0.91
C LYS A 88 17.70 -24.46 0.25
N GLY A 89 19.01 -24.22 0.10
CA GLY A 89 19.99 -24.52 1.15
C GLY A 89 19.74 -23.70 2.41
N GLU A 90 19.50 -22.40 2.27
CA GLU A 90 19.18 -21.54 3.41
C GLU A 90 17.88 -21.97 4.14
N TYR A 91 16.88 -22.42 3.37
CA TYR A 91 15.65 -22.96 3.93
C TYR A 91 15.87 -24.28 4.67
N ASP A 92 16.67 -25.20 4.12
CA ASP A 92 16.98 -26.47 4.76
C ASP A 92 17.76 -26.27 6.08
N GLU A 93 18.61 -25.25 6.15
CA GLU A 93 19.42 -24.92 7.34
C GLU A 93 18.62 -24.21 8.44
N SER A 94 17.84 -23.19 8.07
CA SER A 94 17.13 -22.31 9.03
C SER A 94 15.66 -22.69 9.23
N GLY A 95 15.16 -23.65 8.46
CA GLY A 95 13.77 -24.04 8.41
C GLY A 95 12.82 -22.91 7.98
N PRO A 96 11.50 -23.09 8.21
CA PRO A 96 10.48 -22.10 7.82
C PRO A 96 10.67 -20.70 8.41
N SER A 97 11.39 -20.59 9.53
CA SER A 97 11.59 -19.33 10.25
C SER A 97 12.37 -18.27 9.45
N ILE A 98 13.15 -18.70 8.45
CA ILE A 98 13.96 -17.80 7.62
C ILE A 98 13.14 -16.74 6.88
N VAL A 99 11.89 -17.03 6.55
CA VAL A 99 10.97 -16.08 5.90
C VAL A 99 10.79 -14.82 6.74
N HIS A 100 10.72 -14.95 8.07
CA HIS A 100 10.59 -13.81 8.98
C HIS A 100 11.89 -13.03 9.17
N ARG A 101 13.04 -13.57 8.75
CA ARG A 101 14.34 -12.90 8.82
C ARG A 101 14.71 -12.17 7.53
N LYS A 102 14.30 -12.71 6.38
CA LYS A 102 14.68 -12.19 5.05
C LYS A 102 13.61 -11.35 4.37
N CYS A 103 12.33 -11.54 4.70
CA CYS A 103 11.22 -10.92 3.97
C CYS A 103 10.50 -9.81 4.74
N PHE A 104 10.89 -9.51 5.99
CA PHE A 104 10.28 -8.49 6.86
C PHE A 104 11.33 -7.70 7.63
#